data_AF-A0A925Y5I5-F1
#
_entry.id   AF-A0A925Y5I5-F1
#
_cell.length_a   1.000
_cell.length_b   1.000
_cell.length_c   1.000
_cell.angle_alpha   90.00
_cell.angle_beta   90.00
_cell.angle_gamma   90.00
#
_symmetry.space_group_name_H-M   'P 1'
#
loop_
_entity.id
_entity.type
_entity.pdbx_description
1 polymer ?
#
loop_
_entity_poly.entity_id
_entity_poly.type
_entity_poly.pdbx_seq_one_letter_code
_entity_poly.pdbx_strand_id
1 'polypeptide(L)' 'MPDELGFSKLRHNHGIGCDDSYAFVREDAVVFDMRPVNVFATEEGVIVPVDCIPVRLPAGKRDFFDRS' A
#
# COMPACT_ATOMS: atom_id res chain seq x y z
N MET A 1 2.57 2.93 -11.33
CA MET A 1 2.03 1.78 -10.54
C MET A 1 2.73 1.71 -9.17
N PRO A 2 2.10 1.22 -8.08
CA PRO A 2 2.75 1.03 -6.78
C PRO A 2 4.14 0.34 -6.87
N ASP A 3 4.28 -0.61 -7.79
CA ASP A 3 5.56 -1.28 -8.07
C ASP A 3 6.66 -0.31 -8.55
N GLU A 4 6.32 0.72 -9.34
CA GLU A 4 7.25 1.77 -9.78
C GLU A 4 7.69 2.68 -8.62
N LEU A 5 6.87 2.77 -7.57
CA LEU A 5 7.17 3.51 -6.35
C LEU A 5 7.94 2.66 -5.33
N GLY A 6 8.32 1.42 -5.69
CA GLY A 6 9.02 0.48 -4.83
C GLY A 6 8.13 -0.24 -3.80
N PHE A 7 6.81 -0.14 -3.95
CA PHE A 7 5.86 -0.82 -3.09
C PHE A 7 5.62 -2.25 -3.56
N SER A 8 5.44 -3.16 -2.60
CA SER A 8 5.03 -4.54 -2.84
C SER A 8 3.72 -4.82 -2.13
N LYS A 9 2.80 -5.56 -2.76
CA LYS A 9 1.52 -5.94 -2.14
C LYS A 9 1.75 -6.85 -0.94
N LEU A 10 1.11 -6.55 0.20
CA LEU A 10 1.10 -7.42 1.37
C LEU A 10 0.29 -8.70 1.09
N ARG A 11 0.70 -9.84 1.66
CA ARG A 11 -0.02 -11.10 1.52
C ARG A 11 -1.45 -10.99 2.08
N HIS A 12 -2.36 -11.82 1.54
CA HIS A 12 -3.83 -11.77 1.74
C HIS A 12 -4.34 -11.86 3.19
N ASN A 13 -3.46 -11.98 4.19
CA ASN A 13 -3.83 -12.08 5.61
C ASN A 13 -3.58 -10.79 6.41
N HIS A 14 -3.08 -9.73 5.76
CA HIS A 14 -2.92 -8.38 6.36
C HIS A 14 -4.00 -7.41 5.91
N GLY A 15 -5.15 -7.93 5.47
CA GLY A 15 -6.30 -7.13 5.07
C GLY A 15 -6.78 -6.26 6.23
N ILE A 16 -6.42 -4.98 6.21
CA ILE A 16 -7.07 -3.96 7.04
C ILE A 16 -8.24 -3.45 6.20
N GLY A 17 -9.44 -4.02 6.38
CA GLY A 17 -10.67 -3.57 5.70
C GLY A 17 -11.51 -4.67 5.05
N CYS A 18 -12.40 -4.24 4.15
CA CYS A 18 -13.29 -5.09 3.33
C CYS A 18 -12.49 -6.00 2.38
N ASP A 19 -13.16 -7.01 1.80
CA ASP A 19 -12.55 -8.04 0.93
C ASP A 19 -11.72 -7.49 -0.26
N ASP A 20 -11.93 -6.24 -0.67
CA ASP A 20 -11.26 -5.58 -1.79
C ASP A 20 -10.17 -4.56 -1.39
N SER A 21 -9.93 -4.34 -0.08
CA SER A 21 -8.89 -3.43 0.41
C SER A 21 -7.50 -4.07 0.27
N TYR A 22 -6.58 -3.35 -0.40
CA TYR A 22 -5.18 -3.76 -0.50
C TYR A 22 -4.29 -2.96 0.44
N ALA A 23 -3.17 -3.57 0.83
CA ALA A 23 -2.11 -2.91 1.56
C ALA A 23 -0.77 -3.17 0.87
N PHE A 24 0.11 -2.18 0.92
CA PHE A 24 1.39 -2.19 0.20
C PHE A 24 2.52 -1.72 1.10
N VAL A 25 3.72 -2.28 0.94
CA VAL A 25 4.92 -1.95 1.73
C VAL A 25 6.12 -1.58 0.86
N ARG A 26 6.82 -0.52 1.26
CA ARG A 26 8.14 -0.06 0.79
C ARG A 26 9.10 0.02 1.98
N GLU A 27 10.41 0.07 1.74
CA GLU A 27 11.47 0.11 2.77
C GLU A 27 11.17 0.95 4.02
N ASP A 28 10.54 2.12 3.84
CA ASP A 28 10.29 3.13 4.88
C ASP A 28 8.80 3.38 5.18
N ALA A 29 7.88 2.72 4.46
CA ALA A 29 6.45 3.06 4.51
C ALA A 29 5.53 1.86 4.23
N VAL A 30 4.36 1.87 4.86
CA VAL A 30 3.23 1.00 4.54
C VAL A 30 2.03 1.86 4.22
N VAL A 31 1.25 1.49 3.21
CA VAL A 31 -0.01 2.14 2.85
C VAL A 31 -1.12 1.11 2.96
N PHE A 32 -2.17 1.45 3.70
CA PHE A 32 -3.37 0.64 3.90
C PHE A 32 -4.58 1.23 3.19
N ASP A 33 -5.62 0.39 3.05
CA ASP A 33 -6.92 0.72 2.49
C ASP A 33 -6.92 1.21 1.04
N MET A 34 -6.05 0.62 0.23
CA MET A 34 -5.97 0.89 -1.20
C MET A 34 -7.07 0.13 -1.95
N ARG A 35 -8.28 0.67 -1.92
CA ARG A 35 -9.40 0.22 -2.77
C ARG A 35 -9.40 0.97 -4.10
N PRO A 36 -9.89 0.38 -5.21
CA PRO A 36 -10.02 1.10 -6.49
C PRO A 36 -10.83 2.40 -6.39
N VAL A 37 -11.83 2.44 -5.49
CA VAL A 37 -12.62 3.65 -5.22
C VAL A 37 -11.84 4.75 -4.50
N ASN A 38 -10.73 4.41 -3.84
CA ASN A 38 -9.89 5.32 -3.05
C ASN A 38 -8.69 5.87 -3.84
N VAL A 39 -8.64 5.63 -5.16
CA VAL A 39 -7.58 6.14 -6.04
C VAL A 39 -8.20 6.82 -7.26
N PHE A 40 -7.59 7.93 -7.71
CA PHE A 40 -7.92 8.54 -9.00
C PHE A 40 -6.68 8.57 -9.90
N ALA A 41 -6.90 8.43 -11.20
CA ALA A 41 -5.87 8.69 -12.20
C ALA A 41 -6.00 10.13 -12.71
N THR A 42 -4.90 10.87 -12.76
CA THR A 42 -4.86 12.16 -13.48
C THR A 42 -4.84 11.93 -14.99
N GLU A 43 -5.06 12.98 -15.77
CA GLU A 43 -5.00 12.92 -17.24
C GLU A 43 -3.61 12.49 -17.75
N GLU A 44 -2.56 12.77 -16.98
CA GLU A 44 -1.18 12.35 -17.24
C GLU A 44 -0.88 10.91 -16.77
N GLY A 45 -1.88 10.20 -16.24
CA GLY A 45 -1.74 8.82 -15.77
C GLY A 45 -1.14 8.69 -14.37
N VAL A 46 -1.06 9.77 -13.59
CA VAL A 46 -0.60 9.70 -12.19
C VAL A 46 -1.71 9.16 -11.31
N ILE A 47 -1.43 8.11 -10.54
CA ILE A 47 -2.39 7.58 -9.57
C ILE A 47 -2.24 8.31 -8.24
N VAL A 48 -3.30 8.94 -7.77
CA VAL A 48 -3.34 9.69 -6.51
C VAL A 48 -4.30 9.00 -5.53
N PRO A 49 -3.83 8.59 -4.35
CA PRO A 49 -4.69 8.06 -3.31
C PRO A 49 -5.46 9.19 -2.62
N VAL A 50 -6.76 8.97 -2.36
CA VAL A 50 -7.65 9.94 -1.69
C VAL A 50 -7.87 9.57 -0.23
N ASP A 51 -7.99 8.27 0.03
CA ASP A 51 -8.31 7.73 1.34
C ASP A 51 -7.40 6.52 1.61
N CYS A 52 -6.17 6.84 1.98
CA CYS A 52 -5.16 5.84 2.35
C CYS A 52 -4.48 6.26 3.65
N ILE A 53 -4.02 5.27 4.42
CA ILE A 53 -3.33 5.53 5.69
C ILE A 53 -1.84 5.19 5.51
N PRO A 54 -0.97 6.20 5.30
CA PRO A 54 0.47 5.98 5.26
C PRO A 54 1.04 5.85 6.67
N VAL A 55 1.76 4.78 6.93
CA VAL A 55 2.47 4.51 8.19
C VAL A 55 3.95 4.44 7.91
N ARG A 56 4.76 5.28 8.57
CA ARG A 56 6.22 5.18 8.50
C ARG A 56 6.70 3.93 9.22
N LEU A 57 7.64 3.22 8.59
CA LEU A 57 8.30 2.08 9.19
C LEU A 57 9.58 2.51 9.90
N PRO A 58 9.82 2.04 11.13
CA PRO A 58 11.15 2.08 11.73
C PRO A 58 12.14 1.26 10.89
N ALA A 59 13.41 1.63 10.93
CA ALA A 59 14.48 0.92 10.21
C ALA A 59 14.46 -0.59 10.53
N GLY A 60 14.59 -1.42 9.49
CA GLY A 60 14.64 -2.88 9.62
C GLY A 60 13.31 -3.57 9.93
N LYS A 61 12.17 -2.87 9.84
CA LYS A 61 10.84 -3.46 10.08
C LYS A 61 10.13 -4.02 8.84
N ARG A 62 10.73 -3.90 7.65
CA ARG A 62 10.17 -4.47 6.41
C ARG A 62 9.97 -5.99 6.50
N ASP A 63 10.97 -6.70 7.02
CA ASP A 63 10.99 -8.17 7.13
C ASP A 63 9.83 -8.75 7.94
N PHE A 64 9.19 -7.95 8.81
CA PHE A 64 8.00 -8.37 9.55
C PHE A 64 6.86 -8.80 8.61
N PHE A 65 6.76 -8.15 7.45
CA PHE A 65 5.70 -8.39 6.48
C PHE A 65 6.04 -9.47 5.45
N ASP A 66 7.33 -9.79 5.27
CA ASP A 66 7.79 -10.80 4.32
C ASP A 66 7.67 -12.25 4.86
N ARG A 67 7.60 -12.41 6.19
CA ARG A 67 7.59 -13.71 6.90
C ARG A 67 6.20 -14.27 7.23
N SER A 68 5.19 -13.41 7.27
CA SER A 68 3.75 -13.71 7.47
C SER A 68 3.06 -14.14 6.19
#